data_AF-A0A847ZY77-F1
#
_entry.id   AF-A0A847ZY77-F1
#
_cell.length_a   1.000
_cell.length_b   1.000
_cell.length_c   1.000
_cell.angle_alpha   90.00
_cell.angle_beta   90.00
_cell.angle_gamma   90.00
#
_symmetry.space_group_name_H-M   'P 1'
#
loop_
_entity.id
_entity.type
_entity.pdbx_description
1 polymer ?
#
loop_
_entity_poly.entity_id
_entity_poly.type
_entity_poly.pdbx_seq_one_letter_code
_entity_poly.pdbx_strand_id
1 'polypeptide(L)' 'MATLISTPNIPGPDDFYAELLTLHEGRSTEESHAINARLVLLLANHIGDRDVLRQAFDAAKSKAKG' A
#
# COMPACT_ATOMS: atom_id res chain seq x y z
N MET A 1 -12.28 11.05 13.13
CA MET A 1 -10.88 10.68 12.80
C MET A 1 -10.85 9.17 12.69
N ALA A 2 -10.44 8.63 11.54
CA ALA A 2 -10.29 7.19 11.39
C ALA A 2 -8.92 6.74 11.93
N THR A 3 -8.85 5.49 12.39
CA THR A 3 -7.59 4.85 12.82
C THR A 3 -7.05 4.00 11.67
N LEU A 4 -5.73 3.93 11.51
CA LEU A 4 -5.12 3.04 10.53
C LEU A 4 -5.53 1.58 10.79
N ILE A 5 -6.04 0.91 9.76
CA ILE A 5 -6.25 -0.55 9.80
C ILE A 5 -4.99 -1.22 9.25
N SER A 6 -4.29 -1.97 10.10
CA SER A 6 -3.03 -2.66 9.77
C SER A 6 -3.20 -4.15 9.52
N THR A 7 -4.44 -4.65 9.60
CA THR A 7 -4.84 -6.02 9.26
C THR A 7 -5.58 -6.04 7.92
N PRO A 8 -5.68 -7.20 7.26
CA PRO A 8 -6.50 -7.33 6.05
C PRO A 8 -7.92 -6.81 6.27
N ASN A 9 -8.38 -5.90 5.41
CA ASN A 9 -9.68 -5.23 5.51
C ASN A 9 -10.48 -5.28 4.19
N ILE A 10 -10.06 -6.15 3.27
CA ILE A 10 -10.74 -6.39 2.00
C ILE A 10 -11.12 -7.87 1.91
N PRO A 11 -12.25 -8.20 1.25
CA PRO A 11 -12.54 -9.58 0.87
C PRO A 11 -11.44 -10.13 -0.05
N GLY A 12 -11.06 -11.39 0.11
CA GLY A 12 -10.05 -12.04 -0.74
C GLY A 12 -8.67 -11.37 -0.69
N PRO A 13 -8.03 -11.22 0.49
CA PRO A 13 -6.72 -10.57 0.59
C PRO A 13 -5.64 -11.30 -0.23
N ASP A 14 -5.75 -12.62 -0.37
CA ASP A 14 -4.82 -13.44 -1.16
C ASP A 14 -5.01 -13.19 -2.66
N ASP A 15 -6.26 -13.08 -3.13
CA ASP A 15 -6.57 -12.80 -4.54
C ASP A 15 -6.04 -11.41 -4.93
N PHE A 16 -6.28 -10.40 -4.09
CA PHE A 16 -5.73 -9.06 -4.30
C PHE A 16 -4.19 -9.07 -4.33
N TYR A 17 -3.55 -9.87 -3.46
CA TYR A 17 -2.09 -10.00 -3.47
C TYR A 17 -1.59 -10.63 -4.77
N ALA A 18 -2.29 -11.63 -5.30
CA ALA A 18 -1.96 -12.23 -6.60
C ALA A 18 -2.11 -11.22 -7.74
N GLU A 19 -3.20 -10.44 -7.78
CA GLU A 19 -3.38 -9.36 -8.76
C GLU A 19 -2.25 -8.32 -8.69
N LEU A 20 -1.83 -7.93 -7.48
CA LEU A 20 -0.73 -7.01 -7.29
C LEU A 20 0.60 -7.59 -7.78
N LEU A 21 0.84 -8.89 -7.58
CA LEU A 21 2.05 -9.55 -8.08
C LEU A 21 2.05 -9.56 -9.62
N THR A 22 0.94 -9.96 -10.24
CA THR A 22 0.78 -9.97 -11.69
C THR A 22 0.97 -8.57 -12.30
N LEU A 23 0.57 -7.50 -11.59
CA LEU A 23 0.82 -6.13 -12.03
C LEU A 23 2.32 -5.83 -12.25
N HIS A 24 3.20 -6.50 -11.51
CA HIS A 24 4.65 -6.33 -11.56
C HIS A 24 5.37 -7.37 -12.45
N GLU A 25 4.68 -8.40 -12.93
CA GLU A 25 5.30 -9.44 -13.76
C GLU A 25 5.90 -8.87 -15.06
N GLY A 26 7.12 -9.29 -15.37
CA GLY A 26 7.84 -8.87 -16.58
C GLY A 26 8.35 -7.43 -16.58
N ARG A 27 8.23 -6.69 -15.47
CA ARG A 27 8.66 -5.30 -15.35
C ARG A 27 10.03 -5.16 -14.70
N SER A 28 10.74 -4.07 -15.00
CA SER A 28 11.95 -3.72 -14.27
C SER A 28 11.63 -3.27 -12.83
N THR A 29 12.66 -3.24 -11.99
CA THR A 29 12.57 -2.71 -10.62
C THR A 29 12.13 -1.25 -10.62
N GLU A 30 12.68 -0.44 -11.53
CA GLU A 30 12.36 0.98 -11.66
C GLU A 30 10.91 1.20 -12.08
N GLU A 31 10.42 0.42 -13.04
CA GLU A 31 9.02 0.46 -13.46
C GLU A 31 8.08 0.04 -12.33
N SER A 32 8.46 -1.00 -11.58
CA SER A 32 7.71 -1.46 -10.40
C SER A 32 7.66 -0.41 -9.30
N HIS A 33 8.77 0.29 -9.03
CA HIS A 33 8.79 1.42 -8.10
C HIS A 33 7.91 2.58 -8.56
N ALA A 34 7.92 2.90 -9.85
CA ALA A 34 7.07 3.95 -10.42
C ALA A 34 5.57 3.60 -10.28
N ILE A 35 5.20 2.34 -10.50
CA ILE A 35 3.84 1.83 -10.28
C ILE A 35 3.45 1.96 -8.81
N ASN A 36 4.30 1.50 -7.89
CA ASN A 36 4.04 1.58 -6.46
C ASN A 36 3.87 3.02 -5.98
N ALA A 37 4.71 3.95 -6.45
CA ALA A 37 4.57 5.36 -6.10
C ALA A 37 3.22 5.94 -6.56
N ARG A 38 2.79 5.63 -7.78
CA ARG A 38 1.48 6.06 -8.31
C ARG A 38 0.32 5.43 -7.52
N LEU A 39 0.41 4.13 -7.23
CA LEU A 39 -0.61 3.42 -6.44
C LEU A 39 -0.75 4.02 -5.05
N VAL A 40 0.36 4.30 -4.36
CA VAL A 40 0.36 4.96 -3.04
C VAL A 40 -0.34 6.32 -3.10
N LEU A 41 -0.07 7.14 -4.13
CA LEU A 41 -0.74 8.44 -4.31
C LEU A 41 -2.25 8.28 -4.54
N LEU A 42 -2.67 7.34 -5.38
CA LEU A 42 -4.08 7.06 -5.64
C LEU A 42 -4.81 6.62 -4.37
N LEU A 43 -4.23 5.70 -3.61
CA LEU A 43 -4.79 5.22 -2.35
C LEU A 43 -4.81 6.32 -1.30
N ALA A 44 -3.78 7.17 -1.23
CA ALA A 44 -3.74 8.30 -0.31
C ALA A 44 -4.86 9.31 -0.61
N ASN A 45 -5.12 9.58 -1.89
CA ASN A 45 -6.23 10.42 -2.32
C ASN A 45 -7.59 9.79 -1.98
N HIS A 46 -7.73 8.48 -2.15
CA HIS A 46 -8.96 7.76 -1.79
C HIS A 46 -9.22 7.76 -0.27
N ILE A 47 -8.18 7.61 0.55
CA ILE A 47 -8.28 7.65 2.02
C ILE A 47 -8.69 9.04 2.51
N GLY A 48 -8.08 10.10 1.97
CA GLY A 48 -8.46 11.50 2.26
C GLY A 48 -8.21 12.00 3.70
N ASP A 49 -7.92 11.13 4.65
CA ASP A 49 -7.66 11.46 6.06
C ASP A 49 -6.15 11.57 6.34
N ARG A 50 -5.69 12.79 6.64
CA ARG A 50 -4.27 13.09 6.88
C ARG A 50 -3.71 12.40 8.12
N ASP A 51 -4.51 12.16 9.15
CA ASP A 51 -4.06 11.47 10.36
C ASP A 51 -3.89 9.98 10.14
N VAL A 52 -4.74 9.36 9.31
CA VAL A 52 -4.56 7.97 8.87
C VAL A 52 -3.27 7.84 8.04
N LEU A 53 -3.02 8.77 7.12
CA LEU A 53 -1.79 8.76 6.30
C LEU A 53 -0.52 8.92 7.15
N ARG A 54 -0.57 9.78 8.18
CA ARG A 54 0.56 9.95 9.11
C ARG A 54 0.82 8.66 9.91
N GLN A 55 -0.22 8.04 10.44
CA GLN A 55 -0.12 6.73 11.09
C GLN A 55 0.47 5.67 10.15
N ALA A 56 0.09 5.66 8.87
CA ALA A 56 0.63 4.75 7.87
C ALA A 56 2.13 4.98 7.64
N PHE A 57 2.60 6.23 7.59
CA PHE A 57 4.03 6.54 7.46
C PHE A 57 4.84 6.04 8.66
N ASP A 58 4.32 6.23 9.87
CA ASP A 58 5.00 5.79 11.09
C ASP A 58 5.03 4.25 11.18
N ALA A 59 3.94 3.57 10.77
CA ALA A 59 3.89 2.12 10.65
C ALA A 59 4.88 1.57 9.60
N ALA A 60 4.97 2.20 8.43
CA ALA A 60 5.88 1.79 7.35
C ALA A 60 7.36 1.95 7.74
N LYS A 61 7.71 3.00 8.50
CA LYS A 61 9.08 3.20 9.01
C LYS A 61 9.47 2.18 10.08
N SER A 62 8.52 1.75 10.91
CA SER A 62 8.78 0.85 12.05
C SER A 62 8.91 -0.63 11.68
N LYS A 63 8.49 -1.03 10.47
CA LYS A 63 8.57 -2.42 9.94
C LYS A 63 9.92 -2.80 9.31
N ALA A 64 11.01 -2.09 9.61
CA ALA A 64 12.38 -2.46 9.22
C ALA A 64 13.12 -3.32 10.29
N LYS A 65 12.38 -4.12 11.07
CA LYS A 65 12.95 -5.14 11.98
C LYS A 65 12.14 -6.43 11.88
N GLY A 66 12.76 -7.46 11.31
CA GLY A 66 12.27 -8.84 11.23
C GLY A 66 11.96 -9.25 9.81
#